data_AF-A0A0Q9F0F5-F1
#
_entry.id   AF-A0A0Q9F0F5-F1
#
_cell.length_a   1.000
_cell.length_b   1.000
_cell.length_c   1.000
_cell.angle_alpha   90.00
_cell.angle_beta   90.00
_cell.angle_gamma   90.00
#
_symmetry.space_group_name_H-M   'P 1'
#
loop_
_entity.id
_entity.type
_entity.pdbx_description
1 polymer ?
#
loop_
_entity_poly.entity_id
_entity_poly.type
_entity_poly.pdbx_seq_one_letter_code
_entity_poly.pdbx_strand_id
1 'polypeptide(L)'
;MELPIVAAVDRDAIPRGVDGIGATVDADRLSGLRGGEKSVDNRILVDGRVSDNVAEKIVSGANAVGGGAFGNANGINTVIQNTGSNVLIQNAMIVNVQFTDPSP
;
A
#
# COMPACT_ATOMS: atom_id res chain seq x y z
N MET A 1 -6.10 51.98 -22.05
CA MET A 1 -5.16 50.94 -22.51
C MET A 1 -4.05 50.90 -21.48
N GLU A 2 -4.30 50.19 -20.37
CA GLU A 2 -3.78 48.83 -20.09
C GLU A 2 -2.39 48.89 -19.46
N LEU A 3 -1.99 48.23 -18.37
CA LEU A 3 -2.57 47.55 -17.19
C LEU A 3 -1.44 47.62 -16.11
N PRO A 4 -1.71 47.64 -14.79
CA PRO A 4 -0.61 47.63 -13.81
C PRO A 4 -0.11 46.22 -13.51
N ILE A 5 1.18 46.02 -13.79
CA ILE A 5 2.21 45.26 -13.06
C ILE A 5 1.74 44.06 -12.23
N VAL A 6 2.06 42.86 -12.73
CA VAL A 6 2.14 41.61 -11.96
C VAL A 6 3.13 41.81 -10.81
N ALA A 7 2.65 41.83 -9.57
CA ALA A 7 3.49 41.82 -8.39
C ALA A 7 4.30 40.52 -8.37
N ALA A 8 5.63 40.64 -8.47
CA ALA A 8 6.54 39.54 -8.23
C ALA A 8 6.31 39.03 -6.80
N VAL A 9 5.91 37.77 -6.68
CA VAL A 9 5.86 37.08 -5.39
C VAL A 9 7.30 36.95 -4.92
N ASP A 10 7.66 37.77 -3.92
CA ASP A 10 8.93 37.68 -3.21
C ASP A 10 8.98 36.33 -2.49
N ARG A 11 9.87 35.45 -2.96
CA ARG A 11 10.01 34.08 -2.45
C ARG A 11 10.92 33.99 -1.23
N ASP A 12 11.55 35.11 -0.83
CA ASP A 12 12.49 35.19 0.29
C ASP A 12 11.92 35.94 1.51
N ALA A 13 10.63 36.32 1.46
CA ALA A 13 9.99 37.03 2.56
C ALA A 13 9.90 36.14 3.82
N ILE A 14 10.58 36.57 4.89
CA ILE A 14 10.50 35.89 6.20
C ILE A 14 9.03 35.84 6.64
N PRO A 15 8.47 34.65 6.87
CA PRO A 15 7.06 34.53 7.18
C PRO A 15 6.71 35.21 8.50
N ARG A 16 5.94 36.30 8.42
CA ARG A 16 5.46 36.99 9.62
C ARG A 16 4.32 36.19 10.21
N GLY A 17 4.58 35.55 11.33
CA GLY A 17 3.55 34.94 12.17
C GLY A 17 2.52 35.97 12.61
N VAL A 18 1.26 35.55 12.75
CA VAL A 18 0.21 36.37 13.35
C VAL A 18 0.34 36.24 14.87
N ASP A 19 0.19 37.35 15.58
CA ASP A 19 0.25 37.36 17.05
C ASP A 19 -0.76 36.38 17.65
N GLY A 20 -0.26 35.48 18.50
CA GLY A 20 -1.05 34.44 19.15
C GLY A 20 -1.09 33.07 18.45
N ILE A 21 -0.65 32.94 17.20
CA ILE A 21 -0.62 31.65 16.46
C ILE A 21 0.78 31.21 15.96
N GLY A 22 1.80 32.04 16.14
CA GLY A 22 3.20 31.67 15.90
C GLY A 22 3.69 31.89 14.46
N ALA A 23 4.98 31.62 14.23
CA ALA A 23 5.64 31.80 12.93
C ALA A 23 5.11 30.81 11.88
N THR A 24 4.95 31.26 10.63
CA THR A 24 4.49 30.34 9.58
C THR A 24 5.62 29.38 9.18
N VAL A 25 5.23 28.16 8.82
CA VAL A 25 6.14 27.11 8.37
C VAL A 25 6.15 27.10 6.84
N ASP A 26 7.33 26.98 6.24
CA ASP A 26 7.51 26.83 4.79
C ASP A 26 6.68 25.64 4.25
N ALA A 27 6.11 25.77 3.06
CA ALA A 27 5.30 24.74 2.41
C ALA A 27 6.06 23.41 2.23
N ASP A 28 7.35 23.44 1.88
CA ASP A 28 8.19 22.25 1.73
C ASP A 28 8.41 21.56 3.08
N ARG A 29 8.60 22.37 4.12
CA ARG A 29 8.73 21.87 5.50
C ARG A 29 7.41 21.32 6.02
N LEU A 30 6.27 21.96 5.73
CA LEU A 30 4.95 21.44 6.07
C LEU A 30 4.66 20.15 5.29
N SER A 31 5.10 20.04 4.04
CA SER A 31 5.00 18.83 3.23
C SER A 31 5.74 17.64 3.87
N GLY A 32 6.95 17.86 4.39
CA GLY A 32 7.70 16.84 5.12
C GLY A 32 7.14 16.50 6.51
N LEU A 33 6.27 17.34 7.07
CA LEU A 33 5.57 17.12 8.35
C LEU A 33 4.19 16.46 8.16
N ARG A 34 3.64 16.47 6.94
CA ARG A 34 2.40 15.78 6.56
C ARG A 34 2.66 14.29 6.38
N GLY A 35 2.82 13.59 7.50
CA GLY A 35 2.82 12.13 7.56
C GLY A 35 4.22 11.51 7.45
N GLY A 36 4.74 11.06 8.58
CA GLY A 36 5.98 10.29 8.57
C GLY A 36 6.48 9.88 9.94
N GLU A 37 5.73 9.07 10.68
CA GLU A 37 6.43 8.07 11.48
C GLU A 37 6.95 7.01 10.48
N LYS A 38 8.24 7.11 10.12
CA LYS A 38 8.91 6.29 9.11
C LYS A 38 9.20 4.88 9.64
N SER A 39 8.25 4.26 10.34
CA SER A 39 8.40 2.89 10.80
C SER A 39 7.11 2.12 10.54
N VAL A 40 6.98 1.64 9.30
CA VAL A 40 6.02 0.59 8.98
C VAL A 40 6.73 -0.74 9.22
N ASP A 41 6.37 -1.44 10.31
CA ASP A 41 6.83 -2.81 10.54
C ASP A 41 5.84 -3.79 9.90
N ASN A 42 6.30 -4.49 8.88
CA ASN A 42 5.52 -5.48 8.14
C ASN A 42 6.09 -6.86 8.43
N ARG A 43 5.51 -7.57 9.38
CA ARG A 43 5.95 -8.91 9.74
C ARG A 43 4.94 -9.98 9.36
N ILE A 44 5.38 -10.93 8.56
CA ILE A 44 4.69 -12.19 8.34
C ILE A 44 5.42 -13.26 9.15
N LEU A 45 4.70 -13.92 10.05
CA LEU A 45 5.13 -15.15 10.72
C LEU A 45 4.20 -16.26 10.25
N VAL A 46 4.75 -17.23 9.52
CA VAL A 46 4.00 -18.43 9.13
C VAL A 46 4.75 -19.65 9.60
N ASP A 47 4.17 -20.30 10.59
CA ASP A 47 4.62 -21.59 11.09
C ASP A 47 3.62 -22.65 10.62
N GLY A 48 4.14 -23.80 10.23
CA GLY A 48 3.27 -24.86 9.79
C GLY A 48 3.98 -26.19 9.67
N ARG A 49 3.29 -27.24 10.12
CA ARG A 49 3.81 -28.60 10.15
C ARG A 49 2.75 -29.55 9.61
N VAL A 50 3.21 -30.48 8.80
CA VAL A 50 2.44 -31.61 8.30
C VAL A 50 3.22 -32.86 8.69
N SER A 51 2.86 -33.50 9.82
CA SER A 51 3.51 -34.74 10.26
C SER A 51 2.52 -35.85 10.53
N ASP A 52 3.01 -37.08 10.48
CA ASP A 52 2.27 -38.30 10.84
C ASP A 52 1.03 -38.56 9.97
N ASN A 53 1.04 -38.03 8.75
CA ASN A 53 -0.07 -38.20 7.83
C ASN A 53 0.09 -39.48 7.01
N VAL A 54 -0.88 -40.38 7.14
CA VAL A 54 -1.03 -41.57 6.30
C VAL A 54 -2.21 -41.32 5.37
N ALA A 55 -2.00 -41.49 4.07
CA ALA A 55 -3.02 -41.24 3.06
C ALA A 55 -3.14 -42.46 2.14
N GLU A 56 -4.21 -43.23 2.30
CA GLU A 56 -4.48 -44.44 1.52
C GLU A 56 -5.78 -44.29 0.73
N LYS A 57 -5.84 -44.87 -0.48
CA LYS A 57 -6.99 -44.80 -1.41
C LYS A 57 -7.42 -43.35 -1.75
N ILE A 58 -6.46 -42.43 -1.86
CA ILE A 58 -6.77 -41.04 -2.17
C ILE A 58 -7.03 -40.86 -3.67
N VAL A 59 -8.19 -40.32 -3.99
CA VAL A 59 -8.48 -39.72 -5.29
C VAL A 59 -8.30 -38.21 -5.13
N SER A 60 -7.20 -37.66 -5.63
CA SER A 60 -7.00 -36.21 -5.66
C SER A 60 -7.79 -35.58 -6.82
N GLY A 61 -8.46 -34.46 -6.56
CA GLY A 61 -9.14 -33.68 -7.60
C GLY A 61 -8.16 -32.97 -8.54
N ALA A 62 -8.68 -32.37 -9.62
CA ALA A 62 -7.93 -31.45 -10.46
C ALA A 62 -8.14 -30.00 -9.95
N ASN A 63 -7.05 -29.26 -9.78
CA ASN A 63 -7.13 -27.81 -9.60
C ASN A 63 -7.27 -27.18 -10.99
N ALA A 64 -8.49 -26.99 -11.45
CA ALA A 64 -8.73 -26.38 -12.75
C ALA A 64 -9.16 -24.92 -12.59
N VAL A 65 -8.30 -24.00 -13.00
CA VAL A 65 -8.63 -22.60 -13.21
C VAL A 65 -8.96 -22.42 -14.69
N GLY A 66 -10.25 -22.36 -15.01
CA GLY A 66 -10.74 -22.36 -16.40
C GLY A 66 -10.55 -21.05 -17.15
N GLY A 67 -10.78 -21.07 -18.46
CA GLY A 67 -10.69 -19.89 -19.32
C GLY A 67 -11.67 -18.79 -18.86
N GLY A 68 -11.15 -17.59 -18.62
CA GLY A 68 -11.94 -16.45 -18.11
C GLY A 68 -12.04 -16.35 -16.59
N ALA A 69 -11.38 -17.23 -15.82
CA ALA A 69 -11.42 -17.20 -14.35
C ALA A 69 -10.99 -15.87 -13.71
N PHE A 70 -10.19 -15.08 -14.43
CA PHE A 70 -9.79 -13.73 -14.04
C PHE A 70 -10.12 -12.69 -15.11
N GLY A 71 -11.06 -12.98 -16.01
CA GLY A 71 -11.52 -11.99 -16.98
C GLY A 71 -12.06 -10.76 -16.25
N ASN A 72 -11.60 -9.56 -16.64
CA ASN A 72 -11.95 -8.28 -16.01
C ASN A 72 -11.53 -8.14 -14.53
N ALA A 73 -10.63 -8.98 -14.03
CA ALA A 73 -10.19 -8.88 -12.66
C ALA A 73 -9.26 -7.65 -12.48
N ASN A 74 -9.71 -6.68 -11.68
CA ASN A 74 -8.98 -5.45 -11.38
C ASN A 74 -8.48 -5.47 -9.92
N GLY A 75 -7.30 -4.92 -9.67
CA GLY A 75 -6.66 -4.97 -8.35
C GLY A 75 -5.81 -6.22 -8.15
N ILE A 76 -5.75 -6.73 -6.92
CA ILE A 76 -4.90 -7.88 -6.56
C ILE A 76 -5.76 -9.14 -6.51
N ASN A 77 -5.43 -10.09 -7.38
CA ASN A 77 -6.06 -11.41 -7.40
C ASN A 77 -5.09 -12.44 -6.87
N THR A 78 -5.53 -13.25 -5.89
CA THR A 78 -4.70 -14.32 -5.33
C THR A 78 -5.43 -15.63 -5.50
N VAL A 79 -4.77 -16.62 -6.08
CA VAL A 79 -5.32 -17.96 -6.23
C VAL A 79 -4.35 -18.97 -5.69
N ILE A 80 -4.88 -19.75 -4.76
CA ILE A 80 -4.18 -20.79 -4.07
C ILE A 80 -4.93 -22.07 -4.38
N GLN A 81 -4.26 -23.00 -5.03
CA GLN A 81 -4.82 -24.26 -5.48
C GLN A 81 -3.96 -25.38 -4.95
N ASN A 82 -4.62 -26.34 -4.33
CA ASN A 82 -3.94 -27.48 -3.78
C ASN A 82 -4.86 -28.69 -3.86
N THR A 83 -4.37 -29.70 -4.57
CA THR A 83 -5.02 -31.00 -4.68
C THR A 83 -4.03 -32.04 -4.24
N GLY A 84 -4.42 -32.77 -3.21
CA GLY A 84 -3.59 -33.80 -2.59
C GLY A 84 -4.06 -34.03 -1.15
N SER A 85 -3.76 -35.20 -0.61
CA SER A 85 -3.77 -35.39 0.85
C SER A 85 -2.45 -34.90 1.43
N ASN A 86 -2.46 -34.54 2.71
CA ASN A 86 -1.25 -34.16 3.45
C ASN A 86 -0.61 -32.88 2.94
N VAL A 87 -1.43 -31.88 2.62
CA VAL A 87 -0.90 -30.60 2.15
C VAL A 87 -1.34 -29.48 3.07
N LEU A 88 -0.35 -28.73 3.52
CA LEU A 88 -0.53 -27.47 4.22
C LEU A 88 -0.20 -26.34 3.26
N ILE A 89 -1.13 -25.40 3.13
CA ILE A 89 -0.90 -24.21 2.33
C ILE A 89 -0.81 -22.99 3.22
N GLN A 90 0.26 -22.24 2.99
CA GLN A 90 0.68 -21.08 3.76
C GLN A 90 0.83 -19.92 2.79
N ASN A 91 -0.26 -19.17 2.58
CA ASN A 91 -0.16 -17.87 1.91
C ASN A 91 -0.35 -16.77 2.94
N ALA A 92 0.57 -15.81 2.94
CA ALA A 92 0.47 -14.59 3.70
C ALA A 92 0.97 -13.45 2.82
N MET A 93 0.15 -12.41 2.67
CA MET A 93 0.45 -11.24 1.85
C MET A 93 0.17 -9.99 2.66
N ILE A 94 1.19 -9.12 2.76
CA ILE A 94 1.02 -7.76 3.29
C ILE A 94 1.01 -6.80 2.10
N VAL A 95 -0.01 -5.95 2.03
CA VAL A 95 -0.14 -4.91 1.01
C VAL A 95 -0.17 -3.56 1.70
N ASN A 96 0.86 -2.74 1.44
CA ASN A 96 0.90 -1.34 1.87
C ASN A 96 0.56 -0.45 0.69
N VAL A 97 -0.56 0.27 0.77
CA VAL A 97 -0.96 1.23 -0.26
C VAL A 97 -0.82 2.63 0.33
N GLN A 98 0.14 3.38 -0.20
CA GLN A 98 0.26 4.80 0.09
C GLN A 98 -0.25 5.59 -1.11
N PHE A 99 -1.33 6.32 -0.91
CA PHE A 99 -1.74 7.35 -1.85
C PHE A 99 -0.94 8.60 -1.51
N THR A 100 -0.01 8.98 -2.36
CA THR A 100 0.48 10.36 -2.33
C THR A 100 -0.65 11.24 -2.83
N ASP A 101 -0.92 12.33 -2.10
CA ASP A 101 -1.89 13.35 -2.51
C ASP A 101 -1.65 13.67 -4.00
N PRO A 102 -2.62 13.44 -4.91
CA PRO A 102 -2.48 13.85 -6.30
C PRO A 102 -2.59 15.37 -6.31
N SER A 103 -1.49 16.04 -5.99
CA SER A 103 -1.39 17.45 -6.29
C SER A 103 -1.65 17.61 -7.80
N PRO A 104 -2.52 18.55 -8.21
CA PRO A 104 -2.63 18.90 -9.62
C PRO A 104 -1.31 19.44 -10.17
#